data_AF-A0A957V099-F1
#
_entry.id   AF-A0A957V099-F1
#
_cell.length_a   1.000
_cell.length_b   1.000
_cell.length_c   1.000
_cell.angle_alpha   90.00
_cell.angle_beta   90.00
_cell.angle_gamma   90.00
#
_symmetry.space_group_name_H-M   'P 1'
#
loop_
_entity.id
_entity.type
_entity.pdbx_description
1 polymer ?
#
loop_
_entity_poly.entity_id
_entity_poly.type
_entity_poly.pdbx_seq_one_letter_code
_entity_poly.pdbx_strand_id
1 'polypeptide(L)'
;MTTTSKTATHRRQNGKANGRVHGKSQHRSNGKANGKGNGRAPSKAPTKANGQVNGTAPATLTATAEAPGAPAPEAVVLVESTVAEPAVPATGTPDLTAEAPAPAPAATTPAPVATEEEPPPPPPETEPVIPFPQRMEYRVLLTESRAIIGGLEAPNAPLAALLAELNIGPERLAACTSLCDAVGAALAARQEAMSNEKTAVKNMRDARHLLDVAYATFRQVARTIYPDSVRDAGARSALGLDMPIVDSTPVFANMAREALTAAQREPYATQLAAANFDADRIEEMLALVTVLEMLVQARQLAHRAALDATIMRDATVAELRRAMRQLKLDVQSILRVHPEINPPANFS
;
A
#
# COMPACT_ATOMS: atom_id res chain seq x y z
N MET A 1 -53.07 -53.85 -20.67
CA MET A 1 -53.89 -54.20 -19.49
C MET A 1 -53.94 -53.01 -18.56
N THR A 2 -55.13 -52.45 -18.40
CA THR A 2 -55.53 -51.40 -17.46
C THR A 2 -55.53 -51.95 -16.02
N THR A 3 -55.09 -51.15 -15.05
CA THR A 3 -55.91 -50.73 -13.88
C THR A 3 -55.18 -49.68 -13.04
N THR A 4 -55.94 -48.67 -12.70
CA THR A 4 -55.68 -47.46 -11.90
C THR A 4 -55.84 -47.68 -10.39
N SER A 5 -55.52 -46.62 -9.61
CA SER A 5 -56.07 -46.23 -8.29
C SER A 5 -55.30 -46.78 -7.06
N LYS A 6 -55.10 -46.08 -5.94
CA LYS A 6 -55.71 -44.86 -5.37
C LYS A 6 -55.00 -44.49 -4.04
N THR A 7 -54.95 -43.19 -3.66
CA THR A 7 -55.09 -42.55 -2.31
C THR A 7 -54.49 -43.19 -1.03
N ALA A 8 -54.09 -42.51 0.06
CA ALA A 8 -53.93 -41.12 0.47
C ALA A 8 -53.48 -41.10 1.97
N THR A 9 -53.02 -39.92 2.41
CA THR A 9 -53.18 -39.30 3.76
C THR A 9 -52.39 -39.74 5.01
N HIS A 10 -51.62 -38.76 5.50
CA HIS A 10 -51.58 -38.20 6.87
C HIS A 10 -50.85 -38.90 8.06
N ARG A 11 -49.93 -38.12 8.65
CA ARG A 11 -49.93 -37.61 10.06
C ARG A 11 -49.14 -38.38 11.14
N ARG A 12 -48.19 -37.66 11.76
CA ARG A 12 -47.73 -37.59 13.19
C ARG A 12 -46.21 -37.34 13.19
N GLN A 13 -45.62 -36.19 13.55
CA GLN A 13 -45.57 -35.45 14.82
C GLN A 13 -45.34 -36.27 16.10
N ASN A 14 -44.20 -35.95 16.74
CA ASN A 14 -43.88 -35.90 18.18
C ASN A 14 -43.00 -36.97 18.85
N GLY A 15 -42.02 -36.44 19.59
CA GLY A 15 -41.18 -37.07 20.64
C GLY A 15 -39.72 -36.62 20.47
N LYS A 16 -39.26 -35.43 20.90
CA LYS A 16 -39.20 -34.78 22.23
C LYS A 16 -38.41 -35.56 23.30
N ALA A 17 -37.27 -34.94 23.65
CA ALA A 17 -36.70 -34.80 24.99
C ALA A 17 -35.67 -35.82 25.55
N ASN A 18 -34.48 -35.27 25.82
CA ASN A 18 -33.73 -35.23 27.10
C ASN A 18 -32.36 -35.90 27.15
N GLY A 19 -31.37 -35.13 27.66
CA GLY A 19 -30.05 -35.64 28.04
C GLY A 19 -29.01 -34.56 28.38
N ARG A 20 -29.34 -33.64 29.29
CA ARG A 20 -28.45 -32.60 29.85
C ARG A 20 -27.67 -33.17 31.06
N VAL A 21 -26.33 -33.19 31.02
CA VAL A 21 -25.43 -33.24 32.20
C VAL A 21 -24.10 -32.55 31.80
N HIS A 22 -23.85 -31.28 32.11
CA HIS A 22 -23.14 -30.73 33.29
C HIS A 22 -21.77 -31.36 33.64
N GLY A 23 -20.71 -30.58 33.45
CA GLY A 23 -19.37 -30.84 33.98
C GLY A 23 -18.53 -29.56 33.99
N LYS A 24 -18.72 -28.73 35.03
CA LYS A 24 -17.83 -27.60 35.36
C LYS A 24 -16.50 -28.16 35.87
N SER A 25 -15.37 -27.67 35.36
CA SER A 25 -14.14 -27.62 36.14
C SER A 25 -13.49 -26.24 35.98
N GLN A 26 -13.48 -25.54 37.11
CA GLN A 26 -12.73 -24.32 37.33
C GLN A 26 -11.27 -24.70 37.61
N HIS A 27 -10.31 -24.00 37.00
CA HIS A 27 -9.06 -23.72 37.69
C HIS A 27 -8.73 -22.24 37.53
N ARG A 28 -8.93 -21.54 38.65
CA ARG A 28 -8.32 -20.25 38.97
C ARG A 28 -6.85 -20.51 39.35
N SER A 29 -5.94 -19.71 38.84
CA SER A 29 -4.69 -19.41 39.55
C SER A 29 -4.47 -17.89 39.54
N ASN A 30 -4.67 -17.32 40.73
CA ASN A 30 -4.31 -15.96 41.09
C ASN A 30 -2.78 -15.85 41.17
N GLY A 31 -2.19 -14.96 40.37
CA GLY A 31 -0.82 -14.46 40.54
C GLY A 31 -0.85 -12.99 40.93
N LYS A 32 -1.03 -12.73 42.23
CA LYS A 32 -1.03 -11.40 42.84
C LYS A 32 0.41 -11.03 43.22
N ALA A 33 1.07 -10.18 42.43
CA ALA A 33 2.33 -9.55 42.82
C ALA A 33 2.06 -8.10 43.25
N ASN A 34 2.07 -7.89 44.57
CA ASN A 34 2.15 -6.58 45.20
C ASN A 34 3.58 -6.05 45.06
N GLY A 35 3.75 -4.86 44.50
CA GLY A 35 4.99 -4.09 44.51
C GLY A 35 4.70 -2.62 44.75
N LYS A 36 4.55 -2.27 46.03
CA LYS A 36 4.29 -0.92 46.55
C LYS A 36 5.61 -0.15 46.58
N GLY A 37 5.68 1.01 45.93
CA GLY A 37 6.84 1.90 45.97
C GLY A 37 6.42 3.35 45.76
N ASN A 38 5.93 3.99 46.81
CA ASN A 38 5.73 5.44 46.87
C ASN A 38 7.06 6.13 47.17
N GLY A 39 7.43 7.15 46.39
CA GLY A 39 8.50 8.09 46.70
C GLY A 39 8.31 9.40 45.93
N ARG A 40 7.80 10.42 46.62
CA ARG A 40 7.44 11.75 46.09
C ARG A 40 8.49 12.77 46.57
N ALA A 41 9.25 13.34 45.62
CA ALA A 41 9.88 14.70 45.56
C ALA A 41 10.81 15.16 46.74
N PRO A 42 11.65 16.23 46.63
CA PRO A 42 11.64 17.35 45.65
C PRO A 42 13.01 17.94 45.17
N SER A 43 12.89 18.88 44.21
CA SER A 43 13.70 20.11 44.01
C SER A 43 15.20 20.04 43.67
N LYS A 44 15.57 20.50 42.45
CA LYS A 44 16.37 21.73 42.19
C LYS A 44 16.82 21.82 40.71
N ALA A 45 16.37 22.87 40.01
CA ALA A 45 17.17 23.58 38.99
C ALA A 45 18.29 24.38 39.73
N PRO A 46 19.41 24.84 39.11
CA PRO A 46 19.56 25.49 37.79
C PRO A 46 20.73 24.86 36.97
N THR A 47 21.11 25.21 35.73
CA THR A 47 21.47 26.52 35.14
C THR A 47 21.85 26.27 33.66
N LYS A 48 21.65 27.29 32.81
CA LYS A 48 22.24 27.55 31.47
C LYS A 48 23.31 26.58 30.93
N ALA A 49 23.09 26.10 29.70
CA ALA A 49 24.16 25.82 28.74
C ALA A 49 23.69 26.11 27.31
N ASN A 50 24.16 27.25 26.78
CA ASN A 50 24.31 27.49 25.35
C ASN A 50 25.35 26.50 24.82
N GLY A 51 25.11 25.87 23.67
CA GLY A 51 26.10 25.01 23.04
C GLY A 51 25.62 24.39 21.73
N GLN A 52 25.86 25.12 20.63
CA GLN A 52 26.19 24.61 19.29
C GLN A 52 25.54 23.29 18.84
N VAL A 53 24.52 23.41 18.00
CA VAL A 53 24.06 22.32 17.14
C VAL A 53 24.92 22.31 15.88
N ASN A 54 26.13 21.77 15.97
CA ASN A 54 26.88 21.29 14.80
C ASN A 54 26.62 19.79 14.69
N GLY A 55 25.51 19.45 14.03
CA GLY A 55 25.13 18.10 13.67
C GLY A 55 25.10 18.00 12.15
N THR A 56 26.26 17.69 11.60
CA THR A 56 26.56 17.23 10.24
C THR A 56 25.35 16.60 9.54
N ALA A 57 24.93 17.20 8.42
CA ALA A 57 24.01 16.59 7.48
C ALA A 57 24.53 15.19 7.11
N PRO A 58 23.72 14.12 7.17
CA PRO A 58 24.12 12.86 6.57
C PRO A 58 24.10 13.05 5.05
N ALA A 59 25.32 13.05 4.50
CA ALA A 59 25.72 12.63 3.18
C ALA A 59 24.59 12.20 2.22
N THR A 60 24.52 12.91 1.10
CA THR A 60 24.39 12.33 -0.24
C THR A 60 23.36 11.21 -0.36
N LEU A 61 22.10 11.58 -0.56
CA LEU A 61 21.15 10.72 -1.27
C LEU A 61 21.53 10.76 -2.77
N THR A 62 22.60 10.05 -3.14
CA THR A 62 22.78 9.60 -4.52
C THR A 62 21.65 8.64 -4.83
N ALA A 63 20.62 9.16 -5.49
CA ALA A 63 19.66 8.35 -6.21
C ALA A 63 20.34 7.78 -7.46
N THR A 64 21.13 6.72 -7.28
CA THR A 64 21.50 5.83 -8.39
C THR A 64 20.32 4.88 -8.57
N ALA A 65 19.36 5.29 -9.40
CA ALA A 65 18.36 4.38 -9.94
C ALA A 65 19.03 3.49 -11.00
N GLU A 66 19.73 2.46 -10.56
CA GLU A 66 20.18 1.37 -11.42
C GLU A 66 19.05 0.34 -11.49
N ALA A 67 18.24 0.43 -12.55
CA ALA A 67 17.25 -0.58 -12.89
C ALA A 67 17.96 -1.79 -13.53
N PRO A 68 17.79 -3.03 -13.04
CA PRO A 68 18.28 -4.19 -13.74
C PRO A 68 17.25 -4.66 -14.78
N GLY A 69 17.62 -4.58 -16.06
CA GLY A 69 17.14 -5.49 -17.10
C GLY A 69 15.83 -5.13 -17.81
N ALA A 70 15.92 -4.27 -18.83
CA ALA A 70 15.05 -4.33 -20.00
C ALA A 70 15.90 -4.04 -21.26
N PRO A 71 15.72 -4.81 -22.37
CA PRO A 71 16.62 -4.77 -23.52
C PRO A 71 16.48 -3.49 -24.35
N ALA A 72 17.62 -3.05 -24.90
CA ALA A 72 17.77 -1.88 -25.75
C ALA A 72 16.93 -1.94 -27.04
N PRO A 73 16.31 -0.83 -27.46
CA PRO A 73 16.00 -0.61 -28.86
C PRO A 73 17.15 0.14 -29.56
N GLU A 74 17.43 -0.34 -30.76
CA GLU A 74 18.47 0.07 -31.68
C GLU A 74 18.39 1.53 -32.13
N ALA A 75 19.55 2.02 -32.57
CA ALA A 75 19.83 3.36 -33.05
C ALA A 75 18.86 3.85 -34.14
N VAL A 76 18.34 5.07 -33.96
CA VAL A 76 17.80 5.87 -35.06
C VAL A 76 18.55 7.20 -35.14
N VAL A 77 18.97 7.45 -36.37
CA VAL A 77 19.94 8.42 -36.86
C VAL A 77 19.50 9.86 -36.69
N LEU A 78 20.46 10.71 -36.29
CA LEU A 78 20.43 12.16 -36.34
C LEU A 78 20.21 12.66 -37.77
N VAL A 79 19.21 13.51 -38.00
CA VAL A 79 19.19 14.41 -39.16
C VAL A 79 18.95 15.83 -38.62
N GLU A 80 19.99 16.65 -38.73
CA GLU A 80 19.93 18.11 -38.60
C GLU A 80 19.04 18.69 -39.70
N SER A 81 18.22 19.69 -39.36
CA SER A 81 17.73 20.66 -40.33
C SER A 81 17.57 22.02 -39.68
N THR A 82 18.31 22.95 -40.25
CA THR A 82 18.53 24.34 -39.90
C THR A 82 17.45 25.26 -40.48
N VAL A 83 17.11 26.29 -39.70
CA VAL A 83 16.75 27.68 -40.08
C VAL A 83 15.56 27.92 -41.02
N ALA A 84 14.54 28.64 -40.52
CA ALA A 84 14.15 29.95 -41.06
C ALA A 84 13.04 30.63 -40.22
N GLU A 85 13.34 31.84 -39.75
CA GLU A 85 12.38 32.91 -39.39
C GLU A 85 11.60 33.33 -40.65
N PRO A 86 10.31 33.72 -40.56
CA PRO A 86 10.02 35.17 -40.57
C PRO A 86 8.72 35.63 -39.88
N ALA A 87 8.78 36.89 -39.43
CA ALA A 87 7.79 37.97 -39.54
C ALA A 87 6.33 37.83 -39.00
N VAL A 88 6.04 38.75 -38.08
CA VAL A 88 4.71 39.21 -37.64
C VAL A 88 4.04 40.04 -38.74
N PRO A 89 2.70 40.03 -38.88
CA PRO A 89 1.98 41.28 -38.58
C PRO A 89 0.67 41.08 -37.79
N ALA A 90 0.32 42.17 -37.10
CA ALA A 90 -0.82 42.36 -36.22
C ALA A 90 -2.18 42.35 -36.91
N THR A 91 -3.24 42.09 -36.12
CA THR A 91 -4.49 42.87 -35.93
C THR A 91 -5.67 41.95 -35.64
N GLY A 92 -6.56 42.38 -34.73
CA GLY A 92 -7.92 41.83 -34.63
C GLY A 92 -8.42 41.54 -33.23
N THR A 93 -8.76 42.58 -32.47
CA THR A 93 -9.80 42.53 -31.43
C THR A 93 -11.12 42.03 -32.02
N PRO A 94 -11.87 41.20 -31.28
CA PRO A 94 -13.29 41.47 -31.14
C PRO A 94 -13.73 41.63 -29.69
N ASP A 95 -14.31 42.79 -29.45
CA ASP A 95 -15.28 43.11 -28.40
C ASP A 95 -16.57 42.30 -28.65
N LEU A 96 -17.01 41.52 -27.67
CA LEU A 96 -18.37 41.01 -27.56
C LEU A 96 -18.78 41.03 -26.09
N THR A 97 -19.21 42.21 -25.68
CA THR A 97 -20.39 42.45 -24.85
C THR A 97 -21.41 41.29 -24.93
N ALA A 98 -21.59 40.57 -23.81
CA ALA A 98 -22.73 39.68 -23.61
C ALA A 98 -23.37 39.98 -22.24
N GLU A 99 -24.56 40.52 -22.37
CA GLU A 99 -25.49 41.04 -21.39
C GLU A 99 -25.99 39.96 -20.44
N ALA A 100 -25.95 40.25 -19.15
CA ALA A 100 -26.50 39.42 -18.09
C ALA A 100 -28.03 39.56 -18.03
N PRO A 101 -28.82 38.47 -18.10
CA PRO A 101 -30.24 38.54 -17.81
C PRO A 101 -30.50 38.58 -16.29
N ALA A 102 -31.31 39.54 -15.89
CA ALA A 102 -31.85 39.75 -14.56
C ALA A 102 -32.75 38.57 -14.08
N PRO A 103 -32.87 38.38 -12.75
CA PRO A 103 -33.50 37.20 -12.15
C PRO A 103 -35.04 37.21 -12.24
N ALA A 104 -35.61 36.05 -12.56
CA ALA A 104 -37.04 35.78 -12.53
C ALA A 104 -37.54 35.55 -11.08
N PRO A 105 -38.83 35.84 -10.79
CA PRO A 105 -39.35 36.00 -9.43
C PRO A 105 -39.61 34.69 -8.68
N ALA A 106 -39.61 34.85 -7.35
CA ALA A 106 -39.75 33.83 -6.32
C ALA A 106 -40.97 32.91 -6.50
N ALA A 107 -40.71 31.63 -6.68
CA ALA A 107 -41.66 30.56 -6.42
C ALA A 107 -41.58 30.19 -4.93
N THR A 108 -42.72 30.29 -4.25
CA THR A 108 -42.90 29.95 -2.84
C THR A 108 -42.96 28.43 -2.71
N THR A 109 -41.86 27.81 -2.27
CA THR A 109 -41.81 26.38 -1.97
C THR A 109 -42.38 26.11 -0.57
N PRO A 110 -43.29 25.15 -0.39
CA PRO A 110 -43.86 24.80 0.91
C PRO A 110 -42.84 24.16 1.85
N ALA A 111 -43.11 24.30 3.15
CA ALA A 111 -42.28 23.90 4.28
C ALA A 111 -41.77 22.45 4.20
N PRO A 112 -40.51 22.18 4.61
CA PRO A 112 -39.99 20.82 4.66
C PRO A 112 -40.65 20.06 5.81
N VAL A 113 -41.25 18.92 5.47
CA VAL A 113 -41.64 17.89 6.43
C VAL A 113 -40.35 17.33 7.03
N ALA A 114 -40.26 17.34 8.36
CA ALA A 114 -39.17 16.73 9.10
C ALA A 114 -39.19 15.21 8.87
N THR A 115 -38.29 14.74 8.02
CA THR A 115 -37.91 13.33 7.97
C THR A 115 -36.87 13.13 9.06
N GLU A 116 -37.16 12.27 10.04
CA GLU A 116 -36.15 11.76 10.98
C GLU A 116 -35.04 11.10 10.15
N GLU A 117 -33.88 11.75 10.11
CA GLU A 117 -32.67 11.24 9.48
C GLU A 117 -32.14 10.08 10.34
N GLU A 118 -32.35 8.86 9.87
CA GLU A 118 -31.76 7.65 10.43
C GLU A 118 -30.23 7.85 10.52
N PRO A 119 -29.60 7.61 11.70
CA PRO A 119 -28.18 7.90 11.86
C PRO A 119 -27.37 7.10 10.84
N PRO A 120 -26.37 7.73 10.19
CA PRO A 120 -25.57 7.06 9.17
C PRO A 120 -24.92 5.81 9.78
N PRO A 121 -24.89 4.68 9.04
CA PRO A 121 -24.26 3.47 9.53
C PRO A 121 -22.79 3.79 9.88
N PRO A 122 -22.27 3.21 10.98
CA PRO A 122 -20.88 3.44 11.37
C PRO A 122 -19.99 3.10 10.18
N PRO A 123 -18.93 3.91 9.91
CA PRO A 123 -17.99 3.61 8.85
C PRO A 123 -17.48 2.18 9.04
N PRO A 124 -17.37 1.38 7.97
CA PRO A 124 -16.86 0.03 8.09
C PRO A 124 -15.51 0.11 8.78
N GLU A 125 -15.39 -0.57 9.93
CA GLU A 125 -14.13 -0.73 10.62
C GLU A 125 -13.16 -1.30 9.59
N THR A 126 -12.22 -0.47 9.13
CA THR A 126 -11.16 -0.91 8.24
C THR A 126 -10.32 -1.84 9.09
N GLU A 127 -10.58 -3.15 8.94
CA GLU A 127 -9.80 -4.17 9.62
C GLU A 127 -8.32 -3.85 9.41
N PRO A 128 -7.53 -3.76 10.49
CA PRO A 128 -6.12 -3.43 10.37
C PRO A 128 -5.51 -4.45 9.41
N VAL A 129 -4.93 -3.96 8.31
CA VAL A 129 -4.24 -4.79 7.33
C VAL A 129 -3.07 -5.45 8.05
N ILE A 130 -3.31 -6.65 8.57
CA ILE A 130 -2.27 -7.45 9.21
C ILE A 130 -1.30 -7.79 8.09
N PRO A 131 -0.02 -7.39 8.19
CA PRO A 131 0.97 -7.72 7.17
C PRO A 131 1.11 -9.25 7.16
N PHE A 132 0.42 -9.90 6.23
CA PHE A 132 0.42 -11.36 6.14
C PHE A 132 1.84 -11.80 5.77
N PRO A 133 2.54 -12.52 6.66
CA PRO A 133 3.76 -13.22 6.26
C PRO A 133 3.43 -14.12 5.07
N GLN A 134 4.41 -14.37 4.20
CA GLN A 134 4.22 -15.28 3.05
C GLN A 134 3.48 -16.54 3.51
N ARG A 135 2.42 -16.93 2.78
CA ARG A 135 1.65 -18.12 3.11
C ARG A 135 2.59 -19.33 2.98
N MET A 136 2.95 -19.93 4.12
CA MET A 136 3.82 -21.11 4.16
C MET A 136 3.29 -22.25 3.30
N GLU A 137 1.96 -22.33 3.16
CA GLU A 137 1.25 -23.24 2.25
C GLU A 137 1.78 -23.22 0.81
N TYR A 138 2.19 -22.06 0.29
CA TYR A 138 2.69 -21.97 -1.09
C TYR A 138 4.08 -22.59 -1.24
N ARG A 139 4.91 -22.51 -0.19
CA ARG A 139 6.22 -23.18 -0.17
C ARG A 139 6.04 -24.69 -0.05
N VAL A 140 5.13 -25.15 0.80
CA VAL A 140 4.77 -26.57 0.93
C VAL A 140 4.26 -27.12 -0.41
N LEU A 141 3.33 -26.41 -1.06
CA LEU A 141 2.84 -26.78 -2.39
C LEU A 141 3.97 -26.93 -3.42
N LEU A 142 4.94 -26.01 -3.44
CA LEU A 142 6.08 -26.09 -4.35
C LEU A 142 6.95 -27.33 -4.08
N THR A 143 7.27 -27.59 -2.81
CA THR A 143 8.07 -28.76 -2.41
C THR A 143 7.35 -30.06 -2.79
N GLU A 144 6.06 -30.17 -2.48
CA GLU A 144 5.24 -31.33 -2.85
C GLU A 144 5.16 -31.48 -4.36
N SER A 145 4.92 -30.40 -5.10
CA SER A 145 4.78 -30.44 -6.56
C SER A 145 6.07 -30.91 -7.24
N ARG A 146 7.23 -30.42 -6.80
CA ARG A 146 8.53 -30.87 -7.28
C ARG A 146 8.81 -32.33 -6.94
N ALA A 147 8.44 -32.78 -5.74
CA ALA A 147 8.60 -34.17 -5.32
C ALA A 147 7.73 -35.13 -6.15
N ILE A 148 6.51 -34.70 -6.51
CA ILE A 148 5.62 -35.43 -7.41
C ILE A 148 6.20 -35.51 -8.82
N ILE A 149 6.65 -34.38 -9.37
CA ILE A 149 7.23 -34.34 -10.73
C ILE A 149 8.47 -35.23 -10.80
N GLY A 150 9.41 -35.10 -9.85
CA GLY A 150 10.61 -35.93 -9.80
C GLY A 150 10.32 -37.43 -9.63
N GLY A 151 9.23 -37.78 -8.93
CA GLY A 151 8.76 -39.17 -8.84
C GLY A 151 8.25 -39.75 -10.16
N LEU A 152 7.80 -38.89 -11.09
CA LEU A 152 7.31 -39.27 -12.41
C LEU A 152 8.38 -39.19 -13.51
N GLU A 153 9.55 -38.61 -13.26
CA GLU A 153 10.66 -38.53 -14.23
C GLU A 153 11.39 -39.87 -14.41
N ALA A 154 11.38 -40.73 -13.39
CA ALA A 154 11.95 -42.07 -13.44
C ALA A 154 10.92 -43.15 -13.03
N PRO A 155 9.82 -43.31 -13.79
CA PRO A 155 8.79 -44.29 -13.47
C PRO A 155 9.30 -45.71 -13.71
N ASN A 156 8.72 -46.69 -13.02
CA ASN A 156 8.91 -48.09 -13.37
C ASN A 156 8.44 -48.36 -14.81
N ALA A 157 9.12 -49.28 -15.51
CA ALA A 157 8.86 -49.59 -16.92
C ALA A 157 7.36 -49.77 -17.30
N PRO A 158 6.51 -50.50 -16.53
CA PRO A 158 5.10 -50.62 -16.89
C PRO A 158 4.31 -49.31 -16.77
N LEU A 159 4.62 -48.48 -15.77
CA LEU A 159 3.99 -47.16 -15.62
C LEU A 159 4.47 -46.19 -16.71
N ALA A 160 5.74 -46.26 -17.09
CA ALA A 160 6.30 -45.44 -18.16
C ALA A 160 5.51 -45.59 -19.48
N ALA A 161 5.17 -46.83 -19.84
CA ALA A 161 4.39 -47.13 -21.03
C ALA A 161 2.98 -46.53 -20.94
N LEU A 162 2.28 -46.71 -19.81
CA LEU A 162 0.92 -46.20 -19.59
C LEU A 162 0.86 -44.67 -19.50
N LEU A 163 1.88 -44.03 -18.92
CA LEU A 163 2.01 -42.57 -18.91
C LEU A 163 2.15 -42.02 -20.33
N ALA A 164 2.92 -42.69 -21.18
CA ALA A 164 3.07 -42.30 -22.59
C ALA A 164 1.74 -42.41 -23.35
N GLU A 165 0.94 -43.46 -23.10
CA GLU A 165 -0.40 -43.62 -23.71
C GLU A 165 -1.36 -42.48 -23.34
N LEU A 166 -1.27 -41.92 -22.12
CA LEU A 166 -2.06 -40.77 -21.69
C LEU A 166 -1.40 -39.41 -22.01
N ASN A 167 -0.36 -39.38 -22.84
CA ASN A 167 0.41 -38.17 -23.17
C ASN A 167 0.99 -37.47 -21.92
N ILE A 168 1.24 -38.21 -20.84
CA ILE A 168 2.00 -37.75 -19.68
C ILE A 168 3.48 -38.01 -19.96
N GLY A 169 3.98 -37.34 -20.99
CA GLY A 169 5.35 -37.44 -21.44
C GLY A 169 6.28 -36.42 -20.77
N PRO A 170 7.57 -36.42 -21.14
CA PRO A 170 8.56 -35.47 -20.62
C PRO A 170 8.17 -34.01 -20.87
N GLU A 171 7.49 -33.71 -21.98
CA GLU A 171 7.01 -32.35 -22.30
C GLU A 171 6.01 -31.82 -21.26
N ARG A 172 5.09 -32.67 -20.81
CA ARG A 172 4.08 -32.28 -19.81
C ARG A 172 4.70 -32.10 -18.43
N LEU A 173 5.67 -32.93 -18.07
CA LEU A 173 6.44 -32.78 -16.84
C LEU A 173 7.27 -31.50 -16.88
N ALA A 174 7.95 -31.21 -17.99
CA ALA A 174 8.68 -29.97 -18.20
C ALA A 174 7.78 -28.72 -18.07
N ALA A 175 6.55 -28.78 -18.59
CA ALA A 175 5.56 -27.70 -18.40
C ALA A 175 5.20 -27.50 -16.91
N CYS A 176 5.03 -28.59 -16.15
CA CYS A 176 4.77 -28.49 -14.71
C CYS A 176 5.98 -27.96 -13.92
N THR A 177 7.20 -28.33 -14.31
CA THR A 177 8.45 -27.79 -13.74
C THR A 177 8.56 -26.29 -13.99
N SER A 178 8.29 -25.86 -15.23
CA SER A 178 8.25 -24.43 -15.59
C SER A 178 7.25 -23.65 -14.74
N LEU A 179 6.05 -24.22 -14.48
CA LEU A 179 5.08 -23.60 -13.56
C LEU A 179 5.59 -23.53 -12.11
N CYS A 180 6.32 -24.55 -11.62
CA CYS A 180 6.93 -24.51 -10.30
C CYS A 180 7.97 -23.37 -10.21
N ASP A 181 8.78 -23.20 -11.25
CA ASP A 181 9.79 -22.15 -11.30
C ASP A 181 9.15 -20.76 -11.42
N ALA A 182 8.09 -20.62 -12.21
CA ALA A 182 7.30 -19.40 -12.31
C ALA A 182 6.68 -19.00 -10.96
N VAL A 183 6.13 -19.96 -10.20
CA VAL A 183 5.62 -19.70 -8.85
C VAL A 183 6.77 -19.32 -7.89
N GLY A 184 7.92 -19.98 -7.99
CA GLY A 184 9.12 -19.61 -7.23
C GLY A 184 9.55 -18.16 -7.49
N ALA A 185 9.61 -17.76 -8.76
CA ALA A 185 9.91 -16.39 -9.16
C ALA A 185 8.87 -15.38 -8.67
N ALA A 186 7.57 -15.71 -8.78
CA ALA A 186 6.50 -14.83 -8.32
C ALA A 186 6.50 -14.64 -6.80
N LEU A 187 6.87 -15.67 -6.02
CA LEU A 187 7.05 -15.56 -4.57
C LEU A 187 8.21 -14.63 -4.21
N ALA A 188 9.34 -14.74 -4.92
CA ALA A 188 10.52 -13.90 -4.74
C ALA A 188 10.21 -12.44 -5.11
N ALA A 189 9.62 -12.20 -6.28
CA ALA A 189 9.22 -10.87 -6.74
C ALA A 189 8.27 -10.18 -5.75
N ARG A 190 7.29 -10.91 -5.20
CA ARG A 190 6.43 -10.36 -4.14
C ARG A 190 7.22 -10.01 -2.88
N GLN A 191 8.16 -10.86 -2.45
CA GLN A 191 8.96 -10.58 -1.25
C GLN A 191 9.76 -9.30 -1.41
N GLU A 192 10.38 -9.12 -2.57
CA GLU A 192 11.12 -7.94 -2.93
C GLU A 192 10.20 -6.71 -2.96
N ALA A 193 9.06 -6.78 -3.64
CA ALA A 193 8.11 -5.66 -3.71
C ALA A 193 7.61 -5.21 -2.31
N MET A 194 7.30 -6.16 -1.41
CA MET A 194 6.92 -5.85 -0.03
C MET A 194 8.07 -5.22 0.78
N SER A 195 9.31 -5.67 0.54
CA SER A 195 10.50 -5.08 1.16
C SER A 195 10.73 -3.64 0.68
N ASN A 196 10.58 -3.42 -0.63
CA ASN A 196 10.71 -2.11 -1.24
C ASN A 196 9.62 -1.15 -0.74
N GLU A 197 8.38 -1.61 -0.63
CA GLU A 197 7.29 -0.83 -0.02
C GLU A 197 7.61 -0.44 1.43
N LYS A 198 8.09 -1.39 2.25
CA LYS A 198 8.47 -1.11 3.65
C LYS A 198 9.57 -0.05 3.73
N THR A 199 10.58 -0.16 2.89
CA THR A 199 11.67 0.83 2.80
C THR A 199 11.15 2.19 2.37
N ALA A 200 10.29 2.26 1.35
CA ALA A 200 9.68 3.51 0.90
C ALA A 200 8.83 4.17 1.99
N VAL A 201 8.04 3.40 2.74
CA VAL A 201 7.27 3.89 3.90
C VAL A 201 8.19 4.47 4.98
N LYS A 202 9.30 3.79 5.28
CA LYS A 202 10.28 4.27 6.26
C LYS A 202 10.89 5.59 5.80
N ASN A 203 11.43 5.64 4.58
CA ASN A 203 12.08 6.83 4.04
C ASN A 203 11.12 8.03 4.02
N MET A 204 9.87 7.82 3.61
CA MET A 204 8.84 8.87 3.64
C MET A 204 8.57 9.38 5.06
N ARG A 205 8.50 8.50 6.07
CA ARG A 205 8.30 8.90 7.48
C ARG A 205 9.51 9.66 8.03
N ASP A 206 10.71 9.21 7.72
CA ASP A 206 11.95 9.85 8.16
C ASP A 206 12.04 11.27 7.55
N ALA A 207 11.77 11.42 6.24
CA ALA A 207 11.72 12.72 5.57
C ALA A 207 10.60 13.63 6.12
N ARG A 208 9.42 13.07 6.40
CA ARG A 208 8.32 13.82 7.03
C ARG A 208 8.75 14.37 8.39
N HIS A 209 9.36 13.54 9.22
CA HIS A 209 9.83 13.95 10.54
C HIS A 209 10.89 15.06 10.47
N LEU A 210 11.86 14.95 9.55
CA LEU A 210 12.86 15.99 9.32
C LEU A 210 12.19 17.32 8.92
N LEU A 211 11.23 17.28 8.01
CA LEU A 211 10.49 18.47 7.60
C LEU A 211 9.63 19.04 8.74
N ASP A 212 8.97 18.21 9.56
CA ASP A 212 8.19 18.66 10.73
C ASP A 212 9.07 19.47 11.69
N VAL A 213 10.28 18.99 12.00
CA VAL A 213 11.22 19.67 12.91
C VAL A 213 11.71 20.98 12.30
N ALA A 214 12.12 20.97 11.03
CA ALA A 214 12.57 22.17 10.33
C ALA A 214 11.45 23.22 10.23
N TYR A 215 10.24 22.79 9.89
CA TYR A 215 9.07 23.65 9.75
C TYR A 215 8.57 24.22 11.08
N ALA A 216 8.65 23.45 12.17
CA ALA A 216 8.41 23.97 13.51
C ALA A 216 9.40 25.08 13.89
N THR A 217 10.68 24.91 13.53
CA THR A 217 11.73 25.91 13.76
C THR A 217 11.46 27.19 12.98
N PHE A 218 11.13 27.07 11.69
CA PHE A 218 10.70 28.21 10.86
C PHE A 218 9.53 28.96 11.50
N ARG A 219 8.46 28.25 11.90
CA ARG A 219 7.28 28.87 12.52
C ARG A 219 7.62 29.53 13.85
N GLN A 220 8.55 28.97 14.62
CA GLN A 220 8.99 29.57 15.88
C GLN A 220 9.69 30.91 15.61
N VAL A 221 10.66 30.95 14.69
CA VAL A 221 11.37 32.20 14.33
C VAL A 221 10.39 33.23 13.78
N ALA A 222 9.54 32.84 12.82
CA ALA A 222 8.57 33.75 12.22
C ALA A 222 7.59 34.35 13.25
N ARG A 223 7.16 33.59 14.26
CA ARG A 223 6.32 34.13 15.35
C ARG A 223 7.04 35.12 16.26
N THR A 224 8.38 35.09 16.35
CA THR A 224 9.13 36.12 17.07
C THR A 224 9.16 37.46 16.33
N ILE A 225 9.11 37.40 14.99
CA ILE A 225 9.07 38.58 14.11
C ILE A 225 7.65 39.16 14.06
N TYR A 226 6.64 38.30 14.04
CA TYR A 226 5.21 38.67 13.99
C TYR A 226 4.44 38.24 15.24
N PRO A 227 4.70 38.87 16.41
CA PRO A 227 4.12 38.45 17.68
C PRO A 227 2.63 38.75 17.80
N ASP A 228 2.12 39.79 17.13
CA ASP A 228 0.74 40.28 17.32
C ASP A 228 -0.21 39.61 16.31
N SER A 229 -1.18 38.84 16.81
CA SER A 229 -2.14 38.11 15.97
C SER A 229 -3.10 39.02 15.20
N VAL A 230 -3.34 40.25 15.68
CA VAL A 230 -4.29 41.18 15.07
C VAL A 230 -3.56 42.12 14.12
N ARG A 231 -2.47 42.75 14.60
CA ARG A 231 -1.70 43.70 13.78
C ARG A 231 -0.96 43.00 12.64
N ASP A 232 -0.42 41.81 12.90
CA ASP A 232 0.40 41.08 11.94
C ASP A 232 -0.40 39.98 11.21
N ALA A 233 -1.74 40.04 11.25
CA ALA A 233 -2.64 39.01 10.73
C ALA A 233 -2.33 38.61 9.27
N GLY A 234 -2.01 39.58 8.40
CA GLY A 234 -1.64 39.32 7.01
C GLY A 234 -0.36 38.50 6.88
N ALA A 235 0.69 38.85 7.64
CA ALA A 235 1.96 38.13 7.64
C ALA A 235 1.80 36.72 8.22
N ARG A 236 1.07 36.60 9.32
CA ARG A 236 0.79 35.32 9.98
C ARG A 236 -0.02 34.38 9.10
N SER A 237 -1.01 34.90 8.37
CA SER A 237 -1.77 34.14 7.39
C SER A 237 -0.89 33.72 6.22
N ALA A 238 -0.11 34.63 5.64
CA ALA A 238 0.75 34.34 4.48
C ALA A 238 1.82 33.29 4.79
N LEU A 239 2.38 33.31 6.00
CA LEU A 239 3.41 32.37 6.46
C LEU A 239 2.83 31.13 7.15
N GLY A 240 1.51 30.95 7.16
CA GLY A 240 0.85 29.79 7.78
C GLY A 240 1.08 29.65 9.28
N LEU A 241 1.35 30.75 10.01
CA LEU A 241 1.77 30.71 11.41
C LEU A 241 0.66 30.30 12.38
N ASP A 242 -0.60 30.40 11.97
CA ASP A 242 -1.77 30.05 12.78
C ASP A 242 -2.45 28.75 12.32
N MET A 243 -2.02 28.18 11.20
CA MET A 243 -2.62 26.95 10.67
C MET A 243 -2.20 25.72 11.49
N PRO A 244 -3.12 24.79 11.79
CA PRO A 244 -2.76 23.53 12.45
C PRO A 244 -1.81 22.71 11.56
N ILE A 245 -0.86 22.01 12.16
CA ILE A 245 -0.04 21.05 11.42
C ILE A 245 -0.93 19.83 11.14
N VAL A 246 -1.10 19.51 9.86
CA VAL A 246 -1.97 18.41 9.42
C VAL A 246 -1.16 17.11 9.36
N ASP A 247 -1.76 16.01 9.85
CA ASP A 247 -1.13 14.68 9.85
C ASP A 247 -0.95 14.12 8.43
N SER A 248 -1.83 14.49 7.51
CA SER A 248 -1.74 14.11 6.10
C SER A 248 -0.47 14.66 5.45
N THR A 249 0.45 13.76 5.09
CA THR A 249 1.75 14.10 4.46
C THR A 249 1.63 14.98 3.22
N PRO A 250 0.76 14.69 2.24
CA PRO A 250 0.64 15.54 1.05
C PRO A 250 0.11 16.94 1.37
N VAL A 251 -0.87 17.05 2.29
CA VAL A 251 -1.44 18.34 2.68
C VAL A 251 -0.40 19.17 3.41
N PHE A 252 0.34 18.56 4.32
CA PHE A 252 1.43 19.22 5.03
C PHE A 252 2.54 19.71 4.09
N ALA A 253 2.97 18.88 3.13
CA ALA A 253 4.00 19.27 2.16
C ALA A 253 3.57 20.51 1.35
N ASN A 254 2.31 20.54 0.88
CA ASN A 254 1.75 21.68 0.17
C ASN A 254 1.69 22.94 1.05
N MET A 255 1.18 22.82 2.28
CA MET A 255 1.13 23.94 3.22
C MET A 255 2.52 24.48 3.56
N ALA A 256 3.49 23.59 3.78
CA ALA A 256 4.87 23.97 4.03
C ALA A 256 5.47 24.70 2.83
N ARG A 257 5.25 24.21 1.61
CA ARG A 257 5.68 24.89 0.38
C ARG A 257 5.08 26.28 0.27
N GLU A 258 3.76 26.43 0.39
CA GLU A 258 3.09 27.72 0.26
C GLU A 258 3.65 28.75 1.25
N ALA A 259 3.82 28.35 2.51
CA ALA A 259 4.38 29.21 3.56
C ALA A 259 5.85 29.59 3.28
N LEU A 260 6.67 28.65 2.83
CA LEU A 260 8.09 28.89 2.53
C LEU A 260 8.28 29.72 1.26
N THR A 261 7.46 29.51 0.23
CA THR A 261 7.45 30.37 -0.97
C THR A 261 6.97 31.78 -0.63
N ALA A 262 5.99 31.92 0.27
CA ALA A 262 5.61 33.24 0.79
C ALA A 262 6.76 33.90 1.56
N ALA A 263 7.50 33.14 2.37
CA ALA A 263 8.66 33.63 3.13
C ALA A 263 9.78 34.21 2.26
N GLN A 264 9.90 33.78 0.99
CA GLN A 264 10.86 34.34 0.03
C GLN A 264 10.45 35.72 -0.54
N ARG A 265 9.21 36.17 -0.29
CA ARG A 265 8.71 37.44 -0.82
C ARG A 265 8.96 38.57 0.16
N GLU A 266 9.18 39.77 -0.37
CA GLU A 266 9.23 40.97 0.47
C GLU A 266 7.84 41.32 1.03
N PRO A 267 7.75 41.82 2.28
CA PRO A 267 8.85 42.20 3.18
C PRO A 267 9.40 41.05 4.06
N TYR A 268 8.87 39.83 3.91
CA TYR A 268 9.13 38.70 4.81
C TYR A 268 10.59 38.23 4.72
N ALA A 269 11.14 38.14 3.50
CA ALA A 269 12.51 37.70 3.26
C ALA A 269 13.53 38.55 4.04
N THR A 270 13.45 39.87 3.90
CA THR A 270 14.34 40.80 4.61
C THR A 270 14.20 40.67 6.14
N GLN A 271 12.99 40.52 6.65
CA GLN A 271 12.72 40.43 8.09
C GLN A 271 13.18 39.09 8.70
N LEU A 272 12.99 37.99 7.97
CA LEU A 272 13.48 36.66 8.36
C LEU A 272 15.01 36.60 8.33
N ALA A 273 15.64 37.18 7.31
CA ALA A 273 17.10 37.27 7.23
C ALA A 273 17.69 38.04 8.43
N ALA A 274 17.04 39.12 8.87
CA ALA A 274 17.43 39.86 10.08
C ALA A 274 17.35 39.02 11.36
N ALA A 275 16.57 37.93 11.36
CA ALA A 275 16.48 36.95 12.45
C ALA A 275 17.37 35.70 12.23
N ASN A 276 18.37 35.77 11.34
CA ASN A 276 19.24 34.66 10.94
C ASN A 276 18.48 33.46 10.33
N PHE A 277 17.37 33.75 9.65
CA PHE A 277 16.63 32.81 8.83
C PHE A 277 16.65 33.29 7.39
N ASP A 278 17.81 33.13 6.76
CA ASP A 278 18.11 33.63 5.42
C ASP A 278 17.47 32.81 4.29
N ALA A 279 17.66 33.28 3.07
CA ALA A 279 17.15 32.64 1.86
C ALA A 279 17.66 31.20 1.71
N ASP A 280 18.94 30.95 2.01
CA ASP A 280 19.57 29.64 1.92
C ASP A 280 18.86 28.61 2.81
N ARG A 281 18.51 28.97 4.05
CA ARG A 281 17.72 28.09 4.94
C ARG A 281 16.31 27.82 4.42
N ILE A 282 15.66 28.83 3.82
CA ILE A 282 14.34 28.66 3.21
C ILE A 282 14.43 27.71 2.01
N GLU A 283 15.47 27.85 1.18
CA GLU A 283 15.73 26.97 0.03
C GLU A 283 16.03 25.53 0.47
N GLU A 284 16.84 25.33 1.51
CA GLU A 284 17.11 24.01 2.10
C GLU A 284 15.80 23.32 2.52
N MET A 285 14.90 24.05 3.16
CA MET A 285 13.58 23.51 3.54
C MET A 285 12.69 23.22 2.34
N LEU A 286 12.68 24.07 1.31
CA LEU A 286 11.95 23.79 0.07
C LEU A 286 12.48 22.54 -0.64
N ALA A 287 13.80 22.30 -0.57
CA ALA A 287 14.40 21.06 -1.04
C ALA A 287 13.90 19.85 -0.22
N LEU A 288 13.81 19.95 1.11
CA LEU A 288 13.21 18.91 1.95
C LEU A 288 11.75 18.62 1.60
N VAL A 289 10.94 19.64 1.31
CA VAL A 289 9.56 19.47 0.84
C VAL A 289 9.53 18.68 -0.48
N THR A 290 10.40 19.04 -1.42
CA THR A 290 10.51 18.35 -2.72
C THR A 290 10.91 16.89 -2.55
N VAL A 291 11.89 16.60 -1.69
CA VAL A 291 12.29 15.23 -1.34
C VAL A 291 11.13 14.45 -0.73
N LEU A 292 10.37 15.04 0.20
CA LEU A 292 9.22 14.39 0.81
C LEU A 292 8.16 13.99 -0.23
N GLU A 293 7.87 14.86 -1.19
CA GLU A 293 6.90 14.56 -2.25
C GLU A 293 7.35 13.45 -3.19
N MET A 294 8.63 13.48 -3.59
CA MET A 294 9.22 12.38 -4.36
C MET A 294 9.08 11.06 -3.61
N LEU A 295 9.28 11.06 -2.29
CA LEU A 295 9.13 9.86 -1.45
C LEU A 295 7.67 9.43 -1.27
N VAL A 296 6.71 10.36 -1.24
CA VAL A 296 5.28 10.04 -1.28
C VAL A 296 4.92 9.32 -2.58
N GLN A 297 5.39 9.82 -3.72
CA GLN A 297 5.19 9.17 -5.03
C GLN A 297 5.87 7.80 -5.09
N ALA A 298 7.12 7.70 -4.64
CA ALA A 298 7.87 6.44 -4.59
C ALA A 298 7.15 5.39 -3.73
N ARG A 299 6.57 5.79 -2.58
CA ARG A 299 5.74 4.91 -1.76
C ARG A 299 4.50 4.43 -2.53
N GLN A 300 3.79 5.31 -3.23
CA GLN A 300 2.59 4.93 -3.99
C GLN A 300 2.93 3.91 -5.08
N LEU A 301 4.03 4.12 -5.81
CA LEU A 301 4.52 3.19 -6.81
C LEU A 301 4.91 1.84 -6.19
N ALA A 302 5.65 1.86 -5.08
CA ALA A 302 6.05 0.64 -4.39
C ALA A 302 4.84 -0.15 -3.84
N HIS A 303 3.84 0.55 -3.30
CA HIS A 303 2.59 -0.07 -2.85
C HIS A 303 1.85 -0.75 -4.01
N ARG A 304 1.71 -0.07 -5.15
CA ARG A 304 1.08 -0.65 -6.35
C ARG A 304 1.84 -1.88 -6.83
N ALA A 305 3.18 -1.81 -6.91
CA ALA A 305 3.99 -2.96 -7.28
C ALA A 305 3.82 -4.15 -6.33
N ALA A 306 3.67 -3.91 -5.02
CA ALA A 306 3.40 -4.97 -4.03
C ALA A 306 2.02 -5.62 -4.21
N LEU A 307 0.99 -4.83 -4.56
CA LEU A 307 -0.34 -5.35 -4.91
C LEU A 307 -0.28 -6.20 -6.19
N ASP A 308 0.32 -5.67 -7.26
CA ASP A 308 0.43 -6.34 -8.55
C ASP A 308 1.22 -7.67 -8.40
N ALA A 309 2.33 -7.66 -7.66
CA ALA A 309 3.10 -8.87 -7.37
C ALA A 309 2.32 -9.89 -6.53
N THR A 310 1.42 -9.44 -5.65
CA THR A 310 0.53 -10.33 -4.88
C THR A 310 -0.49 -11.00 -5.80
N ILE A 311 -1.12 -10.24 -6.70
CA ILE A 311 -2.08 -10.76 -7.70
C ILE A 311 -1.39 -11.78 -8.62
N MET A 312 -0.22 -11.44 -9.16
CA MET A 312 0.55 -12.32 -10.04
C MET A 312 0.97 -13.62 -9.36
N ARG A 313 1.41 -13.56 -8.10
CA ARG A 313 1.70 -14.74 -7.29
C ARG A 313 0.46 -15.62 -7.12
N ASP A 314 -0.69 -15.04 -6.77
CA ASP A 314 -1.90 -15.83 -6.53
C ASP A 314 -2.43 -16.47 -7.82
N ALA A 315 -2.35 -15.77 -8.95
CA ALA A 315 -2.67 -16.30 -10.27
C ALA A 315 -1.77 -17.50 -10.64
N THR A 316 -0.44 -17.33 -10.54
CA THR A 316 0.53 -18.39 -10.87
C THR A 316 0.39 -19.61 -9.95
N VAL A 317 0.14 -19.41 -8.65
CA VAL A 317 -0.15 -20.51 -7.71
C VAL A 317 -1.45 -21.24 -8.08
N ALA A 318 -2.49 -20.51 -8.50
CA ALA A 318 -3.75 -21.12 -8.92
C ALA A 318 -3.56 -21.98 -10.18
N GLU A 319 -2.76 -21.53 -11.13
CA GLU A 319 -2.39 -22.29 -12.34
C GLU A 319 -1.64 -23.57 -11.99
N LEU A 320 -0.59 -23.47 -11.15
CA LEU A 320 0.14 -24.64 -10.66
C LEU A 320 -0.80 -25.65 -9.98
N ARG A 321 -1.71 -25.19 -9.10
CA ARG A 321 -2.70 -26.06 -8.45
C ARG A 321 -3.62 -26.76 -9.43
N ARG A 322 -4.02 -26.10 -10.53
CA ARG A 322 -4.84 -26.73 -11.57
C ARG A 322 -4.03 -27.80 -12.30
N ALA A 323 -2.81 -27.46 -12.75
CA ALA A 323 -1.93 -28.38 -13.45
C ALA A 323 -1.60 -29.62 -12.61
N MET A 324 -1.20 -29.44 -11.35
CA MET A 324 -0.86 -30.53 -10.45
C MET A 324 -2.06 -31.39 -10.06
N ARG A 325 -3.26 -30.82 -9.91
CA ARG A 325 -4.48 -31.60 -9.69
C ARG A 325 -4.80 -32.47 -10.89
N GLN A 326 -4.71 -31.92 -12.11
CA GLN A 326 -4.93 -32.71 -13.32
C GLN A 326 -3.91 -33.83 -13.44
N LEU A 327 -2.63 -33.54 -13.23
CA LEU A 327 -1.57 -34.55 -13.24
C LEU A 327 -1.83 -35.68 -12.23
N LYS A 328 -2.22 -35.33 -11.00
CA LYS A 328 -2.57 -36.31 -9.96
C LYS A 328 -3.75 -37.19 -10.37
N LEU A 329 -4.81 -36.59 -10.91
CA LEU A 329 -6.00 -37.33 -11.33
C LEU A 329 -5.68 -38.31 -12.45
N ASP A 330 -4.89 -37.89 -13.44
CA ASP A 330 -4.53 -38.76 -14.55
C ASP A 330 -3.68 -39.95 -14.06
N VAL A 331 -2.67 -39.71 -13.23
CA VAL A 331 -1.85 -40.80 -12.65
C VAL A 331 -2.69 -41.73 -11.76
N GLN A 332 -3.57 -41.19 -10.92
CA GLN A 332 -4.47 -42.00 -10.09
C GLN A 332 -5.45 -42.83 -10.94
N SER A 333 -5.88 -42.32 -12.08
CA SER A 333 -6.75 -43.07 -12.99
C SER A 333 -6.04 -44.31 -13.55
N ILE A 334 -4.75 -44.18 -13.91
CA ILE A 334 -3.92 -45.31 -14.36
C ILE A 334 -3.79 -46.33 -13.22
N LEU A 335 -3.39 -45.88 -12.03
CA LEU A 335 -3.17 -46.77 -10.87
C LEU A 335 -4.45 -47.49 -10.42
N ARG A 336 -5.62 -46.89 -10.63
CA ARG A 336 -6.91 -47.55 -10.34
C ARG A 336 -7.23 -48.66 -11.35
N VAL A 337 -6.88 -48.48 -12.61
CA VAL A 337 -7.07 -49.50 -13.66
C VAL A 337 -6.03 -50.61 -13.55
N HIS A 338 -4.82 -50.26 -13.09
CA HIS A 338 -3.66 -51.15 -12.97
C HIS A 338 -3.15 -51.26 -11.53
N PRO A 339 -3.90 -51.91 -10.62
CA PRO A 339 -3.52 -52.04 -9.21
C PRO A 339 -2.23 -52.84 -8.98
N GLU A 340 -1.78 -53.61 -9.98
CA GLU A 340 -0.51 -54.35 -9.97
C GLU A 340 0.74 -53.44 -10.05
N ILE A 341 0.57 -52.17 -10.39
CA ILE A 341 1.67 -51.21 -10.54
C ILE A 341 1.93 -50.52 -9.21
N ASN A 342 3.17 -50.62 -8.71
CA ASN A 342 3.60 -49.88 -7.53
C ASN A 342 3.49 -48.37 -7.78
N PRO A 343 2.83 -47.60 -6.88
CA PRO A 343 2.70 -46.17 -7.04
C PRO A 343 4.07 -45.48 -6.95
N PRO A 344 4.31 -44.43 -7.75
CA PRO A 344 5.52 -43.62 -7.62
C PRO A 344 5.55 -42.91 -6.26
N ALA A 345 6.74 -42.51 -5.83
CA ALA A 345 6.92 -41.80 -4.56
C ALA A 345 6.02 -40.56 -4.51
N ASN A 346 5.41 -40.31 -3.34
CA ASN A 346 4.48 -39.19 -3.08
C ASN A 346 3.09 -39.30 -3.75
N PHE A 347 2.70 -40.49 -4.22
CA PHE A 347 1.34 -40.81 -4.70
C PHE A 347 0.55 -41.78 -3.80
N SER A 348 1.08 -42.13 -2.62
CA SER A 348 0.45 -42.99 -1.62
C SER A 348 -0.71 -42.31 -0.89
#